data_AF-A0A1G0P9F2-F1
#
_entry.id   AF-A0A1G0P9F2-F1
#
_cell.length_a   1.000
_cell.length_b   1.000
_cell.length_c   1.000
_cell.angle_alpha   90.00
_cell.angle_beta   90.00
_cell.angle_gamma   90.00
#
_symmetry.space_group_name_H-M   'P 1'
#
loop_
_entity.id
_entity.type
_entity.pdbx_description
1 polymer ?
#
loop_
_entity_poly.entity_id
_entity_poly.type
_entity_poly.pdbx_seq_one_letter_code
_entity_poly.pdbx_strand_id
1 'polypeptide(L)' 'MVPVIKNFIPGKEYYFQWFDTITGKWDKKNKIKAGSEGTLIIPSFPDEGKVSSRDWAAKIILE' A
#
# COMPACT_ATOMS: atom_id res chain seq x y z
N MET A 1 2.95 -14.61 1.19
CA MET A 1 1.62 -14.17 0.73
C MET A 1 1.58 -12.66 0.92
N VAL A 2 1.20 -11.89 -0.10
CA VAL A 2 1.09 -10.43 0.00
C VAL A 2 -0.38 -10.08 0.21
N PRO A 3 -0.74 -9.13 1.09
CA PRO A 3 -2.13 -8.71 1.25
C PRO A 3 -2.68 -8.16 -0.07
N VAL A 4 -3.92 -8.54 -0.39
CA VAL A 4 -4.67 -8.07 -1.57
C VAL A 4 -5.93 -7.38 -1.10
N ILE A 5 -6.16 -6.16 -1.59
CA ILE A 5 -7.40 -5.43 -1.35
C ILE A 5 -8.19 -5.37 -2.67
N LYS A 6 -9.50 -5.57 -2.61
CA LYS A 6 -10.41 -5.64 -3.77
C LYS A 6 -11.32 -4.42 -3.84
N ASN A 7 -12.08 -4.31 -4.94
CA ASN A 7 -13.08 -3.28 -5.22
C ASN A 7 -12.51 -1.88 -5.49
N PHE A 8 -11.30 -1.78 -6.02
CA PHE A 8 -10.76 -0.55 -6.62
C PHE A 8 -11.23 -0.41 -8.07
N ILE A 9 -11.15 0.80 -8.63
CA ILE A 9 -11.52 1.05 -10.03
C ILE A 9 -10.50 0.33 -10.93
N PRO A 10 -10.93 -0.61 -11.78
CA PRO A 10 -10.01 -1.35 -12.63
C PRO A 10 -9.13 -0.45 -13.50
N GLY A 11 -7.83 -0.74 -13.55
CA GLY A 11 -6.86 -0.04 -14.39
C GLY A 11 -6.48 1.38 -13.95
N LYS A 12 -7.05 1.91 -12.84
CA LYS A 12 -6.70 3.23 -12.33
C LYS A 12 -5.40 3.23 -11.52
N GLU A 13 -4.70 4.37 -11.57
CA GLU A 13 -3.55 4.65 -10.73
C GLU A 13 -4.01 5.20 -9.37
N TYR A 14 -3.31 4.77 -8.33
CA TYR A 14 -3.51 5.20 -6.97
C TYR A 14 -2.17 5.60 -6.39
N TYR A 15 -2.20 6.64 -5.58
CA TYR A 15 -1.11 6.93 -4.69
C TYR A 15 -1.19 6.07 -3.43
N PHE A 16 -0.07 5.44 -3.09
CA PHE A 16 0.11 4.63 -1.90
C PHE A 16 1.25 5.19 -1.05
N GLN A 17 1.07 5.23 0.27
CA GLN A 17 2.10 5.68 1.19
C GLN A 17 1.98 4.97 2.54
N TRP A 18 3.11 4.48 3.04
CA TRP A 18 3.21 3.93 4.39
C TRP A 18 3.41 5.03 5.43
N PHE A 19 2.84 4.82 6.61
CA PHE A 19 3.05 5.61 7.81
C PHE A 19 3.57 4.72 8.93
N ASP A 20 4.72 5.09 9.47
CA ASP A 20 5.32 4.46 10.65
C ASP A 20 4.59 4.96 11.90
N THR A 21 3.83 4.07 12.55
CA THR A 21 3.04 4.40 13.74
C THR A 21 3.90 4.65 14.98
N ILE A 22 5.17 4.23 14.97
CA ILE A 22 6.11 4.42 16.08
C ILE A 22 6.80 5.78 15.95
N THR A 23 7.25 6.14 14.74
CA THR A 23 8.02 7.38 14.53
C THR A 23 7.18 8.55 14.05
N GLY A 24 5.93 8.31 13.63
CA GLY A 24 5.05 9.33 13.07
C GLY A 24 5.46 9.82 11.67
N LYS A 25 6.32 9.08 10.99
CA LYS A 25 6.88 9.49 9.69
C LYS A 25 6.17 8.79 8.54
N TRP A 26 6.00 9.53 7.45
CA TRP A 26 5.55 9.00 6.18
C TRP A 26 6.73 8.55 5.34
N ASP A 27 6.60 7.38 4.70
CA ASP A 27 7.56 6.92 3.70
C ASP A 27 7.32 7.61 2.34
N LYS A 28 8.14 7.30 1.34
CA LYS A 28 7.98 7.80 -0.02
C LYS A 28 6.60 7.41 -0.60
N LYS A 29 5.95 8.39 -1.21
CA LYS A 29 4.71 8.20 -1.96
C LYS A 29 5.00 7.43 -3.26
N ASN A 30 4.28 6.33 -3.48
CA ASN A 30 4.43 5.46 -4.63
C ASN A 30 3.15 5.42 -5.46
N LYS A 31 3.26 5.26 -6.78
CA LYS A 31 2.11 4.97 -7.64
C LYS A 31 1.93 3.46 -7.76
N ILE A 32 0.71 2.99 -7.55
CA ILE A 32 0.31 1.59 -7.76
C ILE A 32 -0.92 1.55 -8.66
N LYS A 33 -1.02 0.52 -9.51
CA LYS A 33 -2.12 0.38 -10.47
C LYS A 33 -3.03 -0.75 -10.05
N ALA A 34 -4.34 -0.50 -10.06
CA ALA A 34 -5.33 -1.54 -9.87
C ALA A 34 -5.35 -2.49 -11.07
N GLY A 35 -5.38 -3.80 -10.81
CA GLY A 35 -5.55 -4.83 -11.83
C GLY A 35 -6.91 -4.74 -12.53
N SER A 36 -7.11 -5.59 -13.53
CA SER A 36 -8.36 -5.68 -14.31
C SER A 36 -9.59 -6.05 -13.45
N GLU A 37 -9.37 -6.72 -12.33
CA GLU A 37 -10.43 -7.11 -11.39
C GLU A 37 -10.60 -6.11 -10.23
N GLY A 38 -9.99 -4.92 -10.32
CA GLY A 38 -10.04 -3.94 -9.23
C GLY A 38 -9.25 -4.38 -7.99
N THR A 39 -8.21 -5.19 -8.19
CA THR A 39 -7.31 -5.65 -7.14
C THR A 39 -6.10 -4.72 -7.03
N LEU A 40 -5.77 -4.29 -5.81
CA LEU A 40 -4.50 -3.62 -5.51
C LEU A 40 -3.58 -4.58 -4.76
N ILE A 41 -2.41 -4.81 -5.35
CA ILE A 41 -1.29 -5.48 -4.69
C ILE A 41 -0.57 -4.43 -3.86
N ILE A 42 -0.55 -4.63 -2.54
CA ILE A 42 0.05 -3.69 -1.61
C ILE A 42 1.59 -3.87 -1.63
N PRO A 43 2.38 -2.79 -1.67
CA PRO A 43 3.83 -2.87 -1.55
C PRO A 43 4.27 -3.60 -0.27
N SER A 44 5.48 -4.13 -0.27
CA SER A 44 6.09 -4.68 0.95
C SER A 44 6.21 -3.61 2.04
N PHE A 45 6.27 -4.05 3.29
CA PHE A 45 6.56 -3.16 4.42
C PHE A 45 7.96 -2.52 4.25
N PRO A 46 8.16 -1.26 4.69
CA PRO A 46 9.44 -0.57 4.54
C PRO A 46 10.61 -1.21 5.32
N ASP A 47 10.32 -2.07 6.29
CA ASP A 47 11.32 -2.80 7.08
C ASP A 47 11.83 -4.09 6.41
N GLU A 48 11.49 -4.29 5.13
CA GLU A 48 11.92 -5.41 4.26
C GLU A 48 11.50 -6.81 4.75
N GLY A 49 10.73 -6.89 5.84
CA GLY A 49 10.22 -8.13 6.40
C GLY A 49 9.08 -8.73 5.56
N LYS A 50 9.10 -10.06 5.37
CA LYS A 50 7.91 -10.79 4.85
C LYS A 50 6.72 -10.73 5.80
N VAL A 51 6.99 -10.54 7.09
CA VAL A 51 6.03 -10.35 8.18
C VAL A 51 6.49 -9.10 8.91
N SER A 52 5.58 -8.14 9.08
CA SER A 52 5.91 -6.94 9.83
C SER A 52 6.11 -7.29 11.31
N SER A 53 7.14 -6.73 11.93
CA SER A 53 7.36 -6.84 13.39
C SER A 53 6.62 -5.76 14.18
N ARG A 54 5.96 -4.82 13.51
CA ARG A 54 5.29 -3.66 14.09
C ARG A 54 4.05 -3.26 13.28
N ASP A 55 3.26 -2.35 13.82
CA ASP A 55 2.10 -1.83 13.10
C ASP A 55 2.51 -0.76 12.07
N TRP A 56 1.81 -0.75 10.95
CA TRP A 56 1.92 0.26 9.91
C TRP A 56 0.53 0.71 9.48
N ALA A 57 0.39 1.99 9.15
CA ALA A 57 -0.83 2.49 8.50
C ALA A 57 -0.54 2.79 7.01
N ALA A 58 -1.55 2.59 6.16
CA ALA A 58 -1.45 2.88 4.73
C ALA A 58 -2.44 3.99 4.35
N LYS A 59 -1.99 4.93 3.52
CA LYS A 59 -2.87 5.91 2.85
C LYS A 59 -2.95 5.56 1.38
N ILE A 60 -4.17 5.41 0.87
CA ILE A 60 -4.47 5.11 -0.54
C ILE A 60 -5.37 6.22 -1.07
N ILE A 61 -4.98 6.90 -2.14
CA ILE A 61 -5.71 8.01 -2.74
C ILE A 61 -5.82 7.77 -4.23
N LEU A 62 -7.02 7.93 -4.81
CA LEU A 62 -7.20 7.94 -6.26
C LEU A 62 -6.43 9.13 -6.86
N GLU A 63 -5.66 8.88 -7.93
CA GLU A 63 -5.02 9.93 -8.72
C GLU A 63 -6.00 10.65 -9.65
#